data_AF-R7XT12-F1
#
_entry.id   AF-R7XT12-F1
#
_cell.length_a   1.000
_cell.length_b   1.000
_cell.length_c   1.000
_cell.angle_alpha   90.00
_cell.angle_beta   90.00
_cell.angle_gamma   90.00
#
_symmetry.space_group_name_H-M   'P 1'
#
loop_
_entity.id
_entity.type
_entity.pdbx_description
1 polymer ?
#
loop_
_entity_poly.entity_id
_entity_poly.type
_entity_poly.pdbx_seq_one_letter_code
_entity_poly.pdbx_strand_id
1 'polypeptide(L)'
;MQRSSRGDEAAFAELYDATSARAYGLALRVVRNPAHAEEVLQEAFLDAWRTSSRFDPTRGSAIGWLLTIVHRKAVDRVRSAEASTARDSTYHRESRPVEHDSTLEAAHASLEAQRVRGAVAGLTAVQREAVELAFFGGYTHTEVATMLDVPVGTAKTRIRDGLIRLRDAMGVGS
;
A
#
# COMPACT_ATOMS: atom_id res chain seq x y z
N MET A 1 -14.94 -11.22 7.08
CA MET A 1 -13.78 -12.16 7.17
C MET A 1 -14.11 -13.52 7.77
N GLN A 2 -14.50 -13.66 9.06
CA GLN A 2 -14.79 -14.99 9.64
C GLN A 2 -15.95 -15.75 8.96
N ARG A 3 -16.91 -15.03 8.35
CA ARG A 3 -17.96 -15.63 7.52
C ARG A 3 -17.47 -15.89 6.09
N SER A 4 -16.78 -14.92 5.49
CA SER A 4 -16.15 -15.01 4.17
C SER A 4 -15.20 -16.22 4.06
N SER A 5 -14.46 -16.53 5.12
CA SER A 5 -13.56 -17.70 5.18
C SER A 5 -14.25 -19.07 5.10
N ARG A 6 -15.59 -19.10 5.22
CA ARG A 6 -16.43 -20.29 5.06
C ARG A 6 -17.13 -20.32 3.70
N GLY A 7 -16.76 -19.43 2.77
CA GLY A 7 -17.36 -19.34 1.43
C GLY A 7 -18.64 -18.50 1.36
N ASP A 8 -18.91 -17.65 2.36
CA ASP A 8 -20.05 -16.74 2.37
C ASP A 8 -19.77 -15.55 1.43
N GLU A 9 -20.38 -15.61 0.24
CA GLU A 9 -20.23 -14.61 -0.83
C GLU A 9 -20.79 -13.24 -0.42
N ALA A 10 -21.93 -13.20 0.28
CA ALA A 10 -22.54 -11.95 0.75
C ALA A 10 -21.63 -11.23 1.77
N ALA A 11 -21.05 -12.00 2.70
CA ALA A 11 -20.09 -11.45 3.66
C ALA A 11 -18.78 -10.97 3.01
N PHE A 12 -18.47 -11.40 1.79
CA PHE A 12 -17.32 -10.89 1.04
C PHE A 12 -17.69 -9.67 0.17
N ALA A 13 -18.91 -9.61 -0.35
CA ALA A 13 -19.44 -8.41 -1.00
C ALA A 13 -19.46 -7.22 -0.03
N GLU A 14 -19.94 -7.41 1.20
CA GLU A 14 -19.89 -6.36 2.25
C GLU A 14 -18.45 -5.89 2.54
N LEU A 15 -17.48 -6.81 2.54
CA LEU A 15 -16.07 -6.47 2.69
C LEU A 15 -15.58 -5.66 1.50
N TYR A 16 -15.95 -6.06 0.28
CA TYR A 16 -15.58 -5.35 -0.94
C TYR A 16 -16.11 -3.92 -0.91
N ASP A 17 -17.40 -3.73 -0.65
CA ASP A 17 -18.05 -2.42 -0.60
C ASP A 17 -17.38 -1.51 0.44
N ALA A 18 -17.07 -2.04 1.62
CA ALA A 18 -16.44 -1.27 2.70
C ALA A 18 -14.95 -0.92 2.46
N THR A 19 -14.25 -1.61 1.56
CA THR A 19 -12.78 -1.55 1.48
C THR A 19 -12.21 -1.24 0.10
N SER A 20 -13.00 -1.38 -0.97
CA SER A 20 -12.60 -1.22 -2.36
C SER A 20 -11.97 0.15 -2.63
N ALA A 21 -12.56 1.24 -2.15
CA ALA A 21 -12.02 2.59 -2.34
C ALA A 21 -10.62 2.78 -1.71
N ARG A 22 -10.41 2.26 -0.50
CA ARG A 22 -9.11 2.32 0.19
C ARG A 22 -8.06 1.46 -0.51
N ALA A 23 -8.45 0.25 -0.92
CA ALA A 23 -7.60 -0.67 -1.67
C ALA A 23 -7.21 -0.08 -3.03
N TYR A 24 -8.15 0.50 -3.77
CA TYR A 24 -7.90 1.17 -5.04
C TYR A 24 -6.96 2.37 -4.88
N GLY A 25 -7.21 3.23 -3.89
CA GLY A 25 -6.33 4.37 -3.61
C GLY A 25 -4.89 3.95 -3.29
N LEU A 26 -4.70 2.84 -2.58
CA LEU A 26 -3.36 2.27 -2.34
C LEU A 26 -2.73 1.75 -3.64
N ALA A 27 -3.46 0.95 -4.41
CA ALA A 27 -2.99 0.42 -5.69
C ALA A 27 -2.56 1.56 -6.62
N LEU A 28 -3.41 2.58 -6.78
CA LEU A 28 -3.16 3.75 -7.63
C LEU A 28 -1.91 4.53 -7.20
N ARG A 29 -1.69 4.69 -5.89
CA ARG A 29 -0.50 5.37 -5.38
C ARG A 29 0.81 4.63 -5.69
N VAL A 30 0.76 3.30 -5.73
CA VAL A 30 1.92 2.46 -6.04
C VAL A 30 2.13 2.38 -7.56
N VAL A 31 1.12 1.98 -8.33
CA VAL A 31 1.26 1.71 -9.77
C VAL A 31 1.17 2.96 -10.66
N ARG A 32 0.61 4.06 -10.15
CA ARG A 32 0.48 5.37 -10.84
C ARG A 32 -0.19 5.30 -12.22
N ASN A 33 -1.02 4.29 -12.45
CA ASN A 33 -1.78 4.09 -13.69
C ASN A 33 -3.18 3.55 -13.30
N PRO A 34 -4.28 4.24 -13.67
CA PRO A 34 -5.63 3.81 -13.30
C PRO A 34 -5.98 2.40 -13.76
N ALA A 35 -5.68 2.03 -15.01
CA ALA A 35 -5.98 0.71 -15.54
C ALA A 35 -5.22 -0.40 -14.78
N HIS A 36 -3.93 -0.18 -14.50
CA HIS A 36 -3.16 -1.13 -13.69
C HIS A 36 -3.65 -1.20 -12.24
N ALA A 37 -4.17 -0.09 -11.70
CA ALA A 37 -4.71 -0.06 -10.34
C ALA A 37 -5.99 -0.88 -10.23
N GLU A 38 -6.86 -0.81 -11.24
CA GLU A 38 -8.07 -1.64 -11.34
C GLU A 38 -7.74 -3.14 -11.44
N GLU A 39 -6.77 -3.51 -12.29
CA GLU A 39 -6.28 -4.89 -12.39
C GLU A 39 -5.76 -5.41 -11.03
N VAL A 40 -4.90 -4.63 -10.37
CA VAL A 40 -4.36 -4.97 -9.04
C VAL A 40 -5.48 -5.14 -8.02
N LEU A 41 -6.49 -4.26 -8.05
CA LEU A 41 -7.63 -4.33 -7.15
C LEU A 41 -8.38 -5.67 -7.33
N GLN A 42 -8.76 -5.99 -8.57
CA GLN A 42 -9.49 -7.21 -8.90
C GLN A 42 -8.70 -8.45 -8.46
N GLU A 43 -7.42 -8.52 -8.82
CA GLU A 43 -6.57 -9.64 -8.42
C GLU A 43 -6.41 -9.75 -6.91
N ALA A 44 -6.31 -8.63 -6.19
CA ALA A 44 -6.15 -8.61 -4.74
C ALA A 44 -7.39 -9.13 -4.04
N PHE A 45 -8.59 -8.74 -4.48
CA PHE A 45 -9.83 -9.30 -3.94
C PHE A 45 -9.99 -10.79 -4.27
N LEU A 46 -9.62 -11.22 -5.47
CA LEU A 46 -9.60 -12.65 -5.82
C LEU A 46 -8.64 -13.45 -4.93
N ASP A 47 -7.44 -12.93 -4.67
CA ASP A 47 -6.46 -13.54 -3.77
C ASP A 47 -6.97 -13.55 -2.32
N ALA A 48 -7.57 -12.44 -1.86
CA ALA A 48 -8.17 -12.33 -0.53
C ALA A 48 -9.33 -13.32 -0.35
N TRP A 49 -10.17 -13.53 -1.35
CA TRP A 49 -11.23 -14.55 -1.32
C TRP A 49 -10.64 -15.95 -1.16
N ARG A 50 -9.68 -16.31 -2.02
CA ARG A 50 -9.01 -17.64 -2.03
C ARG A 50 -8.24 -17.92 -0.74
N THR A 51 -7.71 -16.90 -0.10
CA THR A 51 -6.87 -17.01 1.10
C THR A 51 -7.57 -16.56 2.38
N SER A 52 -8.87 -16.26 2.32
CA SER A 52 -9.67 -15.75 3.44
C SER A 52 -9.64 -16.67 4.68
N SER A 53 -9.50 -17.98 4.48
CA SER A 53 -9.33 -18.97 5.55
C SER A 53 -8.03 -18.86 6.34
N ARG A 54 -7.03 -18.17 5.78
CA ARG A 54 -5.73 -17.91 6.43
C ARG A 54 -5.73 -16.62 7.25
N PHE A 55 -6.82 -15.84 7.22
CA PHE A 55 -6.93 -14.64 8.04
C PHE A 55 -6.98 -15.01 9.52
N ASP A 56 -6.07 -14.41 10.28
CA ASP A 56 -5.96 -14.56 11.72
C ASP A 56 -6.16 -13.18 12.37
N PRO A 57 -7.29 -12.95 13.07
CA PRO A 57 -7.56 -11.66 13.71
C PRO A 57 -6.56 -11.30 14.81
N THR A 58 -5.80 -12.28 15.34
CA THR A 58 -4.74 -12.01 16.33
C THR A 58 -3.50 -11.37 15.71
N ARG A 59 -3.34 -11.44 14.39
CA ARG A 59 -2.19 -10.88 13.65
C ARG A 59 -2.47 -9.50 13.06
N GLY A 60 -3.69 -9.00 13.18
CA GLY A 60 -4.08 -7.68 12.70
C GLY A 60 -5.51 -7.63 12.16
N SER A 61 -5.91 -6.43 11.74
CA SER A 61 -7.25 -6.19 11.19
C SER A 61 -7.42 -6.79 9.79
N ALA A 62 -8.65 -7.12 9.44
CA ALA A 62 -9.02 -7.59 8.10
C ALA A 62 -8.61 -6.61 6.99
N ILE A 63 -8.81 -5.31 7.23
CA ILE A 63 -8.40 -4.26 6.30
C ILE A 63 -6.88 -4.19 6.16
N GLY A 64 -6.12 -4.29 7.25
CA GLY A 64 -4.66 -4.30 7.19
C GLY A 64 -4.11 -5.48 6.40
N TRP A 65 -4.71 -6.67 6.60
CA TRP A 65 -4.38 -7.86 5.84
C TRP A 65 -4.69 -7.70 4.34
N LEU A 66 -5.88 -7.19 3.98
CA LEU A 66 -6.26 -6.90 2.60
C LEU A 66 -5.31 -5.88 1.95
N LEU A 67 -5.03 -4.77 2.63
CA LEU A 67 -4.11 -3.74 2.11
C LEU A 67 -2.69 -4.28 1.93
N THR A 68 -2.27 -5.27 2.73
CA THR A 68 -0.99 -5.97 2.52
C THR A 68 -0.99 -6.78 1.22
N ILE A 69 -2.08 -7.47 0.91
CA ILE A 69 -2.25 -8.20 -0.37
C ILE A 69 -2.21 -7.23 -1.55
N VAL A 70 -2.98 -6.14 -1.47
CA VAL A 70 -3.03 -5.08 -2.48
C VAL A 70 -1.64 -4.50 -2.73
N HIS A 71 -0.94 -4.15 -1.66
CA HIS A 71 0.41 -3.58 -1.74
C HIS A 71 1.38 -4.50 -2.46
N ARG A 72 1.43 -5.78 -2.07
CA ARG A 72 2.30 -6.79 -2.69
C ARG A 72 2.05 -6.87 -4.18
N LYS A 73 0.78 -7.01 -4.59
CA LYS A 73 0.41 -7.11 -6.01
C LYS A 73 0.75 -5.84 -6.80
N ALA A 74 0.53 -4.68 -6.20
CA ALA A 74 0.89 -3.40 -6.81
C ALA A 74 2.41 -3.30 -7.06
N VAL A 75 3.23 -3.70 -6.07
CA VAL A 75 4.69 -3.75 -6.20
C VAL A 75 5.13 -4.76 -7.26
N ASP A 76 4.54 -5.96 -7.27
CA ASP A 76 4.83 -6.98 -8.28
C ASP A 76 4.55 -6.45 -9.70
N ARG A 77 3.45 -5.69 -9.87
CA ARG A 77 3.09 -5.03 -11.14
C ARG A 77 4.10 -3.97 -11.57
N VAL A 78 4.56 -3.13 -10.63
CA VAL A 78 5.60 -2.11 -10.90
C VAL A 78 6.90 -2.78 -11.35
N ARG A 79 7.34 -3.81 -10.63
CA ARG A 79 8.57 -4.56 -10.96
C ARG A 79 8.47 -5.26 -12.31
N SER A 80 7.32 -5.84 -12.64
CA SER A 80 7.08 -6.49 -13.93
C SER A 80 7.13 -5.48 -15.09
N ALA A 81 6.56 -4.28 -14.89
CA ALA A 81 6.61 -3.19 -15.86
C ALA A 81 8.04 -2.68 -16.06
N GLU A 82 8.79 -2.43 -14.97
CA GLU A 82 10.18 -1.98 -15.04
C GLU A 82 11.10 -3.01 -15.71
N ALA A 83 10.93 -4.31 -15.42
CA ALA A 83 11.68 -5.38 -16.09
C ALA A 83 11.34 -5.51 -17.59
N SER A 84 10.15 -5.09 -18.00
CA SER A 84 9.74 -5.07 -19.41
C SER A 84 10.28 -3.83 -20.12
N THR A 85 10.21 -2.66 -19.50
CA THR A 85 10.78 -1.40 -20.02
C THR A 85 12.30 -1.40 -20.07
N ALA A 86 12.98 -2.04 -19.12
CA ALA A 86 14.44 -2.21 -19.14
C ALA A 86 14.94 -3.02 -20.35
N ARG A 87 14.05 -3.80 -20.99
CA ARG A 87 14.33 -4.51 -22.23
C ARG A 87 14.11 -3.64 -23.49
N ASP A 88 13.41 -2.51 -23.38
CA ASP A 88 13.00 -1.66 -24.52
C ASP A 88 13.50 -0.19 -24.48
N SER A 89 14.04 0.32 -23.36
CA SER A 89 14.56 1.69 -23.09
C SER A 89 13.93 2.83 -23.93
N THR A 90 13.11 3.74 -23.40
CA THR A 90 13.42 4.75 -22.38
C THR A 90 12.11 5.48 -22.17
N TYR A 91 11.49 5.61 -21.00
CA TYR A 91 10.55 6.72 -20.82
C TYR A 91 10.31 7.15 -19.36
N HIS A 92 10.00 8.43 -19.32
CA HIS A 92 9.95 9.42 -18.26
C HIS A 92 8.87 9.16 -17.19
N ARG A 93 9.17 9.49 -15.93
CA ARG A 93 8.25 9.38 -14.79
C ARG A 93 7.68 10.76 -14.46
N GLU A 94 6.49 11.08 -14.97
CA GLU A 94 5.74 12.27 -14.57
C GLU A 94 4.82 11.97 -13.38
N SER A 95 4.82 12.87 -12.40
CA SER A 95 3.95 12.84 -11.21
C SER A 95 2.72 13.70 -11.45
N ARG A 96 1.51 13.13 -11.36
CA ARG A 96 0.26 13.91 -11.22
C ARG A 96 -0.44 13.55 -9.90
N PRO A 97 -0.95 14.54 -9.13
CA PRO A 97 -1.80 14.27 -7.98
C PRO A 97 -3.19 13.81 -8.46
N VAL A 98 -3.77 12.84 -7.77
CA VAL A 98 -5.13 12.34 -8.02
C VAL A 98 -6.06 12.91 -6.96
N GLU A 99 -7.15 13.55 -7.39
CA GLU A 99 -8.24 14.07 -6.57
C GLU A 99 -9.36 13.01 -6.50
N HIS A 100 -9.95 12.79 -5.34
CA HIS A 100 -11.06 11.83 -5.15
C HIS A 100 -12.26 12.52 -4.50
N ASP A 101 -13.44 12.22 -5.04
CA ASP A 101 -14.74 12.82 -4.74
C ASP A 101 -15.42 12.21 -3.50
N SER A 102 -16.38 12.95 -2.94
CA SER A 102 -16.82 12.93 -1.55
C SER A 102 -18.22 12.34 -1.30
N THR A 103 -18.34 11.46 -0.31
CA THR A 103 -19.59 11.03 0.37
C THR A 103 -19.36 11.03 1.89
N LEU A 104 -20.36 10.71 2.73
CA LEU A 104 -20.23 10.79 4.20
C LEU A 104 -19.12 9.90 4.81
N GLU A 105 -18.71 8.82 4.12
CA GLU A 105 -17.49 8.06 4.45
C GLU A 105 -16.19 8.84 4.19
N ALA A 106 -16.22 9.82 3.28
CA ALA A 106 -15.10 10.73 3.01
C ALA A 106 -14.78 11.61 4.22
N ALA A 107 -15.72 11.87 5.15
CA ALA A 107 -15.41 12.63 6.37
C ALA A 107 -14.55 11.81 7.35
N HIS A 108 -14.89 10.55 7.60
CA HIS A 108 -14.06 9.64 8.39
C HIS A 108 -12.74 9.28 7.68
N ALA A 109 -12.81 9.02 6.37
CA ALA A 109 -11.60 8.81 5.56
C ALA A 109 -10.73 10.07 5.50
N SER A 110 -11.31 11.28 5.57
CA SER A 110 -10.57 12.55 5.62
C SER A 110 -9.84 12.73 6.95
N LEU A 111 -10.44 12.33 8.07
CA LEU A 111 -9.78 12.34 9.39
C LEU A 111 -8.65 11.30 9.46
N GLU A 112 -8.87 10.08 8.97
CA GLU A 112 -7.80 9.07 8.84
C GLU A 112 -6.71 9.55 7.87
N ALA A 113 -7.09 10.12 6.72
CA ALA A 113 -6.14 10.66 5.75
C ALA A 113 -5.38 11.89 6.29
N GLN A 114 -5.98 12.69 7.18
CA GLN A 114 -5.30 13.77 7.89
C GLN A 114 -4.32 13.22 8.93
N ARG A 115 -4.69 12.17 9.67
CA ARG A 115 -3.77 11.48 10.58
C ARG A 115 -2.60 10.86 9.83
N VAL A 116 -2.84 10.20 8.72
CA VAL A 116 -1.78 9.65 7.86
C VAL A 116 -0.91 10.78 7.29
N ARG A 117 -1.51 11.85 6.73
CA ARG A 117 -0.74 13.00 6.24
C ARG A 117 0.10 13.66 7.34
N GLY A 118 -0.45 13.80 8.54
CA GLY A 118 0.26 14.31 9.72
C GLY A 118 1.37 13.38 10.19
N ALA A 119 1.14 12.07 10.21
CA ALA A 119 2.15 11.06 10.55
C ALA A 119 3.32 11.08 9.56
N VAL A 120 3.01 11.14 8.26
CA VAL A 120 4.02 11.25 7.20
C VAL A 120 4.74 12.61 7.32
N ALA A 121 4.04 13.72 7.61
CA ALA A 121 4.64 15.04 7.89
C ALA A 121 5.62 15.00 9.07
N GLY A 122 5.39 14.13 10.07
CA GLY A 122 6.27 13.94 11.21
C GLY A 122 7.57 13.16 10.92
N LEU A 123 7.72 12.56 9.74
CA LEU A 123 8.95 11.88 9.32
C LEU A 123 10.04 12.88 8.95
N THR A 124 11.30 12.56 9.27
CA THR A 124 12.43 13.29 8.68
C THR A 124 12.47 13.06 7.17
N ALA A 125 13.06 13.99 6.41
CA ALA A 125 13.18 13.85 4.95
C ALA A 125 13.81 12.50 4.55
N VAL A 126 14.87 12.09 5.25
CA VAL A 126 15.58 10.83 4.98
C VAL A 126 14.76 9.58 5.36
N GLN A 127 13.88 9.65 6.34
CA GLN A 127 12.97 8.54 6.69
C GLN A 127 11.85 8.44 5.67
N ARG A 128 11.24 9.59 5.31
CA ARG A 128 10.19 9.66 4.30
C ARG A 128 10.68 9.10 2.97
N GLU A 129 11.81 9.58 2.48
CA GLU A 129 12.37 9.17 1.20
C GLU A 129 12.66 7.66 1.17
N ALA A 130 13.27 7.12 2.24
CA ALA A 130 13.54 5.69 2.33
C ALA A 130 12.26 4.85 2.40
N VAL A 131 11.24 5.29 3.14
CA VAL A 131 9.92 4.64 3.21
C VAL A 131 9.21 4.72 1.85
N GLU A 132 9.29 5.86 1.16
CA GLU A 132 8.65 6.02 -0.14
C GLU A 132 9.25 5.09 -1.19
N LEU A 133 10.57 4.99 -1.24
CA LEU A 133 11.27 4.06 -2.14
C LEU A 133 10.96 2.60 -1.82
N ALA A 134 11.02 2.21 -0.54
CA ALA A 134 10.82 0.82 -0.15
C ALA A 134 9.35 0.39 -0.29
N PHE A 135 8.43 1.18 0.26
CA PHE A 135 7.01 0.84 0.30
C PHE A 135 6.38 1.16 -1.06
N PHE A 136 6.32 2.42 -1.48
CA PHE A 136 5.61 2.78 -2.72
C PHE A 136 6.39 2.45 -3.99
N GLY A 137 7.73 2.53 -3.96
CA GLY A 137 8.59 2.17 -5.08
C GLY A 137 8.81 0.67 -5.23
N GLY A 138 8.53 -0.12 -4.19
CA GLY A 138 8.76 -1.56 -4.22
C GLY A 138 10.22 -1.95 -4.28
N TYR A 139 11.15 -1.05 -3.94
CA TYR A 139 12.59 -1.33 -3.97
C TYR A 139 13.02 -2.13 -2.74
N THR A 140 13.93 -3.08 -2.95
CA THR A 140 14.57 -3.83 -1.87
C THR A 140 15.46 -2.91 -1.03
N HIS A 141 15.77 -3.33 0.21
CA HIS A 141 16.70 -2.58 1.06
C HIS A 141 18.04 -2.27 0.40
N THR A 142 18.52 -3.14 -0.48
CA THR A 142 19.78 -2.94 -1.22
C THR A 142 19.61 -1.91 -2.31
N GLU A 143 18.53 -1.97 -3.10
CA GLU A 143 18.24 -0.98 -4.14
C GLU A 143 18.01 0.41 -3.54
N VAL A 144 17.26 0.51 -2.43
CA VAL A 144 17.10 1.77 -1.69
C VAL A 144 18.45 2.32 -1.24
N ALA A 145 19.34 1.47 -0.73
CA ALA A 145 20.68 1.87 -0.31
C ALA A 145 21.51 2.44 -1.47
N THR A 146 21.44 1.79 -2.64
CA THR A 146 22.08 2.27 -3.87
C THR A 146 21.49 3.60 -4.34
N MET A 147 20.17 3.75 -4.37
CA MET A 147 19.50 4.97 -4.83
C MET A 147 19.78 6.18 -3.92
N LEU A 148 19.92 5.94 -2.61
CA LEU A 148 20.17 6.98 -1.63
C LEU A 148 21.66 7.24 -1.37
N ASP A 149 22.55 6.49 -2.02
CA ASP A 149 24.00 6.50 -1.78
C ASP A 149 24.36 6.35 -0.29
N VAL A 150 23.80 5.32 0.35
CA VAL A 150 24.05 5.02 1.77
C VAL A 150 24.34 3.54 1.99
N PRO A 151 24.97 3.16 3.12
CA PRO A 151 25.09 1.76 3.50
C PRO A 151 23.72 1.08 3.67
N VAL A 152 23.62 -0.21 3.31
CA VAL A 152 22.38 -1.01 3.46
C VAL A 152 21.86 -1.01 4.90
N GLY A 153 22.76 -1.03 5.89
CA GLY A 153 22.38 -0.90 7.30
C GLY A 153 21.67 0.43 7.61
N THR A 154 22.12 1.53 7.02
CA THR A 154 21.51 2.86 7.15
C THR A 154 20.14 2.91 6.47
N ALA A 155 20.01 2.34 5.26
CA ALA A 155 18.73 2.26 4.56
C ALA A 155 17.69 1.47 5.37
N LYS A 156 18.06 0.27 5.87
CA LYS A 156 17.19 -0.54 6.74
C LYS A 156 16.73 0.22 7.98
N THR A 157 17.64 0.92 8.65
CA THR A 157 17.32 1.71 9.84
C THR A 157 16.37 2.86 9.51
N ARG A 158 16.61 3.63 8.44
CA ARG A 158 15.71 4.72 8.00
C ARG A 158 14.31 4.23 7.68
N ILE A 159 14.18 3.09 6.99
CA ILE A 159 12.89 2.48 6.66
C ILE A 159 12.19 2.04 7.95
N ARG A 160 12.88 1.26 8.79
CA ARG A 160 12.33 0.75 10.05
C ARG A 160 11.85 1.88 10.95
N ASP A 161 12.70 2.88 11.18
CA ASP A 161 12.41 3.99 12.09
C ASP A 161 11.28 4.87 11.52
N GLY A 162 11.23 5.04 10.20
CA GLY A 162 10.11 5.68 9.52
C GLY A 162 8.79 4.93 9.72
N LEU A 163 8.77 3.60 9.52
CA LEU A 163 7.57 2.77 9.73
C LEU A 163 7.11 2.75 11.19
N ILE A 164 8.05 2.70 12.15
CA ILE A 164 7.77 2.81 13.59
C ILE A 164 7.08 4.14 13.88
N ARG A 165 7.64 5.24 13.39
CA ARG A 165 7.10 6.59 13.64
C ARG A 165 5.73 6.79 13.00
N LEU A 166 5.50 6.23 11.81
CA LEU A 166 4.17 6.20 11.19
C LEU A 166 3.17 5.43 12.05
N ARG A 167 3.53 4.23 12.52
CA ARG A 167 2.66 3.43 13.40
C ARG A 167 2.30 4.17 14.68
N ASP A 168 3.29 4.76 15.35
CA ASP A 168 3.11 5.46 16.62
C ASP A 168 2.22 6.70 16.44
N ALA A 169 2.42 7.47 15.37
CA ALA A 169 1.59 8.64 15.06
C ALA A 169 0.15 8.28 14.67
N MET A 170 -0.09 7.06 14.18
CA MET A 170 -1.43 6.56 13.85
C MET A 170 -2.14 5.87 15.03
N GLY A 171 -1.46 5.66 16.16
CA GLY A 171 -2.05 5.04 17.35
C GLY A 171 -2.39 3.55 17.19
N VAL A 172 -1.80 2.86 16.21
CA VAL A 172 -2.10 1.44 15.87
C VAL A 172 -1.39 0.47 16.84
N GLY A 173 -1.21 0.86 18.10
CA GLY A 173 -0.41 0.13 19.09
C GLY A 173 -0.92 0.30 20.53
N SER A 174 -2.20 0.62 20.72
CA SER A 174 -2.87 0.64 22.01
C SER A 174 -4.12 -0.22 21.98
#